data_AF-A0A3D1XS41-F1
#
_entry.id   AF-A0A3D1XS41-F1
#
_cell.length_a   1.000
_cell.length_b   1.000
_cell.length_c   1.000
_cell.angle_alpha   90.00
_cell.angle_beta   90.00
_cell.angle_gamma   90.00
#
_symmetry.space_group_name_H-M   'P 1'
#
loop_
_entity.id
_entity.type
_entity.pdbx_description
1 polymer ?
#
loop_
_entity_poly.entity_id
_entity_poly.type
_entity_poly.pdbx_seq_one_letter_code
_entity_poly.pdbx_strand_id
1 'polypeptide(L)' 'METPEISVVVLAYRSASTITSFVDSLVDSLEKEKLSWEIVLVGNYFEGVGDQTPEVVRGIA' A
#
# COMPACT_ATOMS: atom_id res chain seq x y z
N MET A 1 20.93 4.90 -4.41
CA MET A 1 19.57 4.90 -3.84
C MET A 1 19.74 5.40 -2.43
N GLU A 2 19.17 6.56 -2.13
CA GLU A 2 19.20 7.10 -0.76
C GLU A 2 18.26 6.25 0.11
N THR A 3 18.71 5.93 1.33
CA THR A 3 17.92 5.15 2.28
C THR A 3 16.74 6.00 2.75
N PRO A 4 15.49 5.52 2.63
CA PRO A 4 14.34 6.30 3.07
C PRO A 4 14.41 6.55 4.58
N GLU A 5 13.97 7.73 5.00
CA GLU A 5 13.85 8.11 6.41
C GLU A 5 12.67 7.42 7.09
N ILE A 6 11.64 7.08 6.31
CA ILE A 6 10.45 6.36 6.79
C ILE A 6 10.11 5.20 5.85
N SER A 7 10.01 3.99 6.41
CA SER A 7 9.47 2.82 5.70
C SER A 7 8.16 2.41 6.35
N VAL A 8 7.04 2.48 5.62
CA VAL A 8 5.71 2.10 6.11
C VAL A 8 5.29 0.78 5.47
N VAL A 9 5.13 -0.27 6.29
CA VAL A 9 4.66 -1.58 5.82
C VAL A 9 3.16 -1.70 6.09
N VAL A 10 2.37 -1.87 5.04
CA VAL A 10 0.91 -1.97 5.11
C VAL A 10 0.48 -3.38 4.71
N LEU A 11 -0.09 -4.12 5.68
CA LEU A 11 -0.65 -5.45 5.46
C LEU A 11 -2.12 -5.34 5.04
N ALA A 12 -2.40 -5.59 3.76
CA ALA A 12 -3.75 -5.57 3.21
C ALA A 12 -4.38 -6.98 3.30
N TYR A 13 -5.48 -7.12 4.05
CA TYR A 13 -6.25 -8.36 4.18
C TYR A 13 -7.72 -8.12 3.82
N ARG A 14 -8.24 -8.83 2.80
CA ARG A 14 -9.65 -8.82 2.34
C ARG A 14 -10.30 -7.43 2.19
N SER A 15 -9.51 -6.42 1.80
CA SER A 15 -9.91 -5.01 1.80
C SER A 15 -9.81 -4.39 0.41
N ALA A 16 -10.12 -5.16 -0.64
CA ALA A 16 -9.85 -4.84 -2.04
C ALA A 16 -10.27 -3.42 -2.47
N SER A 17 -11.39 -2.89 -1.96
CA SER A 17 -11.86 -1.52 -2.29
C SER A 17 -11.42 -0.45 -1.28
N THR A 18 -11.18 -0.82 -0.01
CA THR A 18 -10.85 0.14 1.06
C THR A 18 -9.36 0.46 1.12
N ILE A 19 -8.50 -0.45 0.62
CA ILE A 19 -7.06 -0.28 0.68
C ILE A 19 -6.59 0.92 -0.14
N THR A 20 -7.20 1.20 -1.29
CA THR A 20 -6.83 2.33 -2.16
C THR A 20 -7.01 3.66 -1.45
N SER A 21 -8.21 3.92 -0.88
CA SER A 21 -8.47 5.15 -0.13
C SER A 21 -7.58 5.33 1.10
N PHE A 22 -7.16 4.23 1.72
CA PHE A 22 -6.23 4.25 2.84
C PHE A 22 -4.82 4.64 2.39
N VAL A 23 -4.32 4.02 1.30
CA VAL A 23 -3.01 4.33 0.73
C VAL A 23 -2.95 5.77 0.25
N ASP A 24 -3.99 6.27 -0.44
CA ASP A 24 -4.06 7.66 -0.89
C ASP A 24 -3.94 8.64 0.29
N SER A 25 -4.68 8.38 1.37
CA SER A 25 -4.61 9.20 2.59
C SER A 25 -3.24 9.13 3.29
N LEU A 26 -2.57 7.98 3.19
CA LEU A 26 -1.23 7.76 3.75
C LEU A 26 -0.18 8.54 2.96
N VAL A 27 -0.24 8.48 1.63
CA VAL A 27 0.62 9.25 0.72
C VAL A 27 0.46 10.75 0.98
N ASP A 28 -0.78 11.24 1.02
CA ASP A 28 -1.10 12.65 1.31
C ASP A 28 -0.56 13.13 2.66
N SER A 29 -0.37 12.22 3.61
CA SER A 29 0.19 12.52 4.92
C SER A 29 1.73 12.56 4.86
N LEU A 30 2.36 11.59 4.20
CA LEU A 30 3.81 11.49 4.08
C LEU A 30 4.41 12.61 3.22
N GLU A 31 3.73 13.01 2.14
CA GLU A 31 4.15 14.13 1.28
C GLU A 31 4.28 15.46 2.04
N LYS A 32 3.56 15.63 3.15
CA LYS A 32 3.64 16.86 3.97
C LYS A 32 4.89 16.92 4.85
N GLU A 33 5.50 15.77 5.15
CA GLU A 33 6.59 15.68 6.12
C GLU A 33 7.95 16.10 5.55
N LYS A 34 8.08 16.33 4.24
CA LYS A 34 9.36 16.64 3.54
C LYS A 34 10.49 15.64 3.84
N LEU A 35 10.13 14.40 4.15
CA LEU A 35 11.04 13.30 4.40
C LEU A 35 11.01 12.35 3.22
N SER A 36 12.12 11.66 2.99
CA SER A 36 12.14 10.52 2.06
C SER A 36 11.37 9.34 2.67
N TRP A 37 10.40 8.80 1.95
CA TRP A 37 9.56 7.72 2.44
C TRP A 37 9.36 6.61 1.41
N GLU A 38 9.09 5.40 1.89
CA GLU A 38 8.63 4.27 1.09
C GLU A 38 7.39 3.62 1.73
N ILE A 39 6.48 3.11 0.89
CA ILE A 39 5.36 2.29 1.33
C ILE A 39 5.52 0.89 0.73
N VAL A 40 5.52 -0.13 1.58
CA VAL A 40 5.53 -1.53 1.19
C VAL A 40 4.14 -2.13 1.41
N LEU A 41 3.40 -2.33 0.33
CA LEU A 41 2.08 -2.95 0.36
C LEU A 41 2.20 -4.47 0.29
N VAL A 42 1.78 -5.14 1.36
CA VAL A 42 1.73 -6.60 1.44
C VAL A 42 0.29 -7.04 1.31
N GLY A 43 -0.11 -7.35 0.07
CA GLY A 43 -1.41 -7.96 -0.23
C GLY A 43 -1.41 -9.43 0.17
N ASN A 44 -1.87 -9.72 1.38
CA ASN A 44 -2.07 -11.10 1.81
C ASN A 44 -3.44 -11.57 1.30
N TYR A 45 -3.46 -12.29 0.18
CA TYR A 45 -4.66 -12.79 -0.47
C TYR A 45 -4.70 -14.31 -0.47
N PHE A 46 -5.90 -14.90 -0.41
CA PHE A 46 -6.06 -16.34 -0.62
C PHE A 46 -6.20 -16.61 -2.12
N GLU A 47 -5.24 -17.35 -2.67
CA GLU A 47 -5.28 -17.80 -4.06
C GLU A 47 -6.45 -18.80 -4.24
N GLY A 48 -7.24 -18.64 -5.30
CA GLY A 48 -8.30 -19.59 -5.67
C GLY A 48 -9.72 -19.31 -5.14
N VAL A 49 -9.97 -18.19 -4.45
CA VAL A 49 -11.34 -17.82 -3.97
C VAL A 49 -12.00 -16.68 -4.76
N GLY A 50 -11.41 -16.26 -5.89
CA GLY A 50 -11.92 -15.13 -6.68
C GLY A 50 -11.64 -13.76 -6.03
N ASP A 51 -10.57 -13.65 -5.26
CA ASP A 51 -10.15 -12.40 -4.62
C ASP A 51 -9.32 -11.56 -5.62
N GLN A 52 -9.81 -10.38 -5.99
CA GLN A 52 -9.16 -9.45 -6.92
C GLN A 52 -8.11 -8.56 -6.25
N THR A 53 -7.89 -8.69 -4.94
CA THR A 53 -6.86 -7.95 -4.18
C THR A 53 -5.48 -7.90 -4.88
N PRO A 54 -4.91 -8.99 -5.43
CA PRO A 54 -3.62 -8.92 -6.11
C PRO A 54 -3.63 -8.15 -7.44
N GLU A 55 -4.78 -7.97 -8.08
CA GLU A 55 -4.91 -7.16 -9.31
C GLU A 55 -4.93 -5.68 -8.98
N VAL A 56 -5.66 -5.29 -7.93
CA VAL A 56 -5.74 -3.90 -7.45
C VAL A 56 -4.40 -3.41 -6.92
N VAL A 57 -3.70 -4.23 -6.12
CA VAL A 57 -2.38 -3.86 -5.58
C VAL A 57 -1.36 -3.64 -6.71
N ARG A 58 -1.41 -4.43 -7.78
CA ARG A 58 -0.55 -4.25 -8.96
C ARG A 58 -0.83 -2.98 -9.76
N GLY A 59 -2.02 -2.39 -9.63
CA GLY A 59 -2.35 -1.12 -10.29
C GLY A 59 -1.85 0.12 -9.53
N ILE A 60 -1.46 -0.03 -8.26
CA ILE A 60 -1.05 1.06 -7.36
C ILE A 60 0.49 1.18 -7.31
N ALA A 61 1.20 0.07 -7.49
CA ALA A 61 2.66 -0.02 -7.40
C ALA A 61 3.37 0.28 -8.73
#